data_AF-A0A6F9DM20-F1
#
_entry.id   AF-A0A6F9DM20-F1
#
_cell.length_a   1.000
_cell.length_b   1.000
_cell.length_c   1.000
_cell.angle_alpha   90.00
_cell.angle_beta   90.00
_cell.angle_gamma   90.00
#
_symmetry.space_group_name_H-M   'P 1'
#
loop_
_entity.id
_entity.type
_entity.pdbx_description
1 polymer ?
#
loop_
_entity_poly.entity_id
_entity_poly.type
_entity_poly.pdbx_seq_one_letter_code
_entity_poly.pdbx_strand_id
1 'polypeptide(L)'
;MPIRTDNDGTNLMKKKHVRYSEDYIQEKIEEYKLGVRRLAVMMGRDPKTFTEDDVKSSIRYLFPSSLTSVSARPSLDHPADLFPREIRVEADSHGRPKNYLFYTMSDLFYEELHFIYSCLLEAQQLDDRNYEKKIAPETTLDLKGSSWMSHDEVKKMFHNIKLPMYNLLISQLSRLAEEPYAYKYKNLIMKYRVVFQVQIAAKLDQLETKVDENGREYSEAQGKRKTAVADVRVYSKGKGRITINGEEFDDFFPLITDRQVVITPFNLLRMNLFFDVDANVRGGLSGIWMSEKGSSPQFPTNPKTSQAGAIRLGIARALQPFVGATNAEILRRAGLLTQDPRKKERKKPGQWKARKKFTWKKR
;
A
#
# COMPACT_ATOMS: atom_id res chain seq x y z
N MET A 1 -11.44 33.09 23.55
CA MET A 1 -12.91 33.06 23.40
C MET A 1 -13.53 33.34 24.76
N PRO A 2 -14.51 34.25 24.87
CA PRO A 2 -15.08 34.59 26.16
C PRO A 2 -15.95 33.44 26.68
N ILE A 3 -15.79 33.15 27.98
CA ILE A 3 -16.61 32.18 28.67
C ILE A 3 -17.98 32.84 28.89
N ARG A 4 -18.95 32.65 27.97
CA ARG A 4 -20.39 32.79 28.29
C ARG A 4 -20.67 32.16 29.66
N THR A 5 -20.97 32.99 30.64
CA THR A 5 -21.50 32.68 31.97
C THR A 5 -23.00 32.94 31.94
N ASP A 6 -23.78 32.11 32.63
CA ASP A 6 -25.18 32.44 32.91
C ASP A 6 -25.25 33.59 33.92
N ASN A 7 -26.44 34.18 34.11
CA ASN A 7 -26.67 35.31 35.02
C ASN A 7 -26.24 35.04 36.48
N ASP A 8 -26.07 33.77 36.87
CA ASP A 8 -25.66 33.34 38.21
C ASP A 8 -24.13 33.12 38.37
N GLY A 9 -23.31 33.51 37.38
CA GLY A 9 -21.85 33.48 37.51
C GLY A 9 -21.22 32.07 37.55
N THR A 10 -21.99 31.00 37.31
CA THR A 10 -21.46 29.64 37.22
C THR A 10 -20.95 29.34 35.82
N ASN A 11 -19.77 28.70 35.74
CA ASN A 11 -19.20 28.26 34.47
C ASN A 11 -20.02 27.07 33.95
N LEU A 12 -20.86 27.30 32.94
CA LEU A 12 -21.43 26.22 32.13
C LEU A 12 -20.30 25.30 31.63
N MET A 13 -20.33 24.02 32.03
CA MET A 13 -19.34 23.01 31.62
C MET A 13 -19.29 22.94 30.09
N LYS A 14 -18.22 23.48 29.50
CA LYS A 14 -18.25 23.91 28.10
C LYS A 14 -17.90 22.88 27.04
N LYS A 15 -17.74 21.61 27.39
CA LYS A 15 -17.56 20.52 26.42
C LYS A 15 -18.15 19.22 26.95
N LYS A 16 -19.42 18.98 26.67
CA LYS A 16 -19.96 17.62 26.77
C LYS A 16 -19.52 16.85 25.52
N HIS A 17 -18.97 15.66 25.70
CA HIS A 17 -18.87 14.71 24.60
C HIS A 17 -20.28 14.46 24.06
N VAL A 18 -20.48 14.67 22.76
CA VAL A 18 -21.77 14.39 22.11
C VAL A 18 -21.94 12.87 22.11
N ARG A 19 -23.01 12.39 22.73
CA ARG A 19 -23.44 11.00 22.68
C ARG A 19 -24.60 10.89 21.72
N TYR A 20 -24.62 9.85 20.90
CA TYR A 20 -25.68 9.61 19.92
C TYR A 20 -26.65 8.57 20.47
N SER A 21 -27.93 8.95 20.64
CA SER A 21 -28.96 7.98 21.01
C SER A 21 -29.21 7.01 19.85
N GLU A 22 -29.80 5.86 20.18
CA GLU A 22 -30.04 4.83 19.16
C GLU A 22 -31.16 5.27 18.22
N ASP A 23 -32.20 5.87 18.79
CA ASP A 23 -33.28 6.53 18.05
C ASP A 23 -32.74 7.57 17.07
N TYR A 24 -31.74 8.37 17.48
CA TYR A 24 -31.11 9.34 16.59
C TYR A 24 -30.34 8.67 15.45
N ILE A 25 -29.61 7.58 15.72
CA ILE A 25 -28.90 6.82 14.68
C ILE A 25 -29.92 6.21 13.71
N GLN A 26 -31.03 5.67 14.21
CA GLN A 26 -32.11 5.10 13.39
C GLN A 26 -32.75 6.18 12.50
N GLU A 27 -33.07 7.34 13.06
CA GLU A 27 -33.57 8.50 12.30
C GLU A 27 -32.60 8.88 11.17
N LYS A 28 -31.29 8.94 11.46
CA LYS A 28 -30.28 9.24 10.44
C LYS A 28 -30.14 8.15 9.38
N ILE A 29 -30.37 6.88 9.71
CA ILE A 29 -30.41 5.79 8.73
C ILE A 29 -31.60 5.96 7.79
N GLU A 30 -32.76 6.37 8.29
CA GLU A 30 -33.93 6.65 7.46
C GLU A 30 -33.71 7.86 6.54
N GLU A 31 -33.17 8.95 7.08
CA GLU A 31 -32.77 10.12 6.29
C GLU A 31 -31.75 9.76 5.20
N TYR A 32 -30.75 8.94 5.53
CA TYR A 32 -29.77 8.45 4.57
C TYR A 32 -30.44 7.65 3.44
N LYS A 33 -31.31 6.67 3.77
CA LYS A 33 -32.05 5.89 2.77
C LYS A 33 -32.90 6.77 1.85
N LEU A 34 -33.56 7.78 2.42
CA LEU A 34 -34.34 8.76 1.65
C LEU A 34 -33.43 9.61 0.75
N GLY A 35 -32.29 10.06 1.26
CA GLY A 35 -31.29 10.82 0.53
C GLY A 35 -30.72 10.05 -0.66
N VAL A 36 -30.37 8.77 -0.47
CA VAL A 36 -29.88 7.90 -1.54
C VAL A 36 -30.93 7.71 -2.64
N ARG A 37 -32.21 7.50 -2.29
CA ARG A 37 -33.30 7.42 -3.28
C ARG A 37 -33.44 8.71 -4.07
N ARG A 38 -33.39 9.87 -3.41
CA ARG A 38 -33.45 11.18 -4.08
C ARG A 38 -32.25 11.39 -5.01
N LEU A 39 -31.05 11.00 -4.58
CA LEU A 39 -29.84 11.07 -5.38
C LEU A 39 -29.93 10.22 -6.64
N ALA A 40 -30.43 8.98 -6.53
CA ALA A 40 -30.64 8.12 -7.68
C ALA A 40 -31.60 8.76 -8.71
N VAL A 41 -32.71 9.35 -8.24
CA VAL A 41 -33.66 10.07 -9.10
C VAL A 41 -33.00 11.27 -9.79
N MET A 42 -32.22 12.08 -9.06
CA MET A 42 -31.50 13.23 -9.65
C MET A 42 -30.51 12.81 -10.73
N MET A 43 -29.88 11.64 -10.57
CA MET A 43 -28.92 11.09 -11.53
C MET A 43 -29.58 10.24 -12.62
N GLY A 44 -30.91 10.12 -12.64
CA GLY A 44 -31.65 9.33 -13.62
C GLY A 44 -31.39 7.82 -13.54
N ARG A 45 -31.08 7.29 -12.35
CA ARG A 45 -30.83 5.86 -12.11
C ARG A 45 -31.92 5.24 -11.24
N ASP A 46 -32.05 3.92 -11.34
CA ASP A 46 -33.00 3.17 -10.52
C ASP A 46 -32.56 3.11 -9.05
N PRO A 47 -33.42 3.50 -8.08
CA PRO A 47 -33.04 3.53 -6.66
C PRO A 47 -32.70 2.17 -6.05
N LYS A 48 -33.15 1.07 -6.67
CA LYS A 48 -32.94 -0.30 -6.16
C LYS A 48 -31.56 -0.85 -6.53
N THR A 49 -31.03 -0.46 -7.69
CA THR A 49 -29.74 -0.93 -8.20
C THR A 49 -28.60 0.02 -7.87
N PHE A 50 -28.92 1.17 -7.26
CA PHE A 50 -27.95 2.21 -6.93
C PHE A 50 -26.99 1.75 -5.82
N THR A 51 -25.72 1.57 -6.18
CA THR A 51 -24.67 1.10 -5.27
C THR A 51 -23.98 2.24 -4.51
N GLU A 52 -23.20 1.91 -3.47
CA GLU A 52 -22.45 2.92 -2.70
C GLU A 52 -21.38 3.65 -3.54
N ASP A 53 -20.80 2.98 -4.53
CA ASP A 53 -19.84 3.59 -5.46
C ASP A 53 -20.54 4.59 -6.41
N ASP A 54 -21.78 4.31 -6.77
CA ASP A 54 -22.62 5.22 -7.54
C ASP A 54 -23.00 6.45 -6.70
N VAL A 55 -23.28 6.28 -5.40
CA VAL A 55 -23.46 7.40 -4.47
C VAL A 55 -22.20 8.27 -4.45
N LYS A 56 -21.03 7.68 -4.21
CA LYS A 56 -19.74 8.40 -4.11
C LYS A 56 -19.38 9.13 -5.40
N SER A 57 -19.59 8.50 -6.56
CA SER A 57 -19.34 9.13 -7.86
C SER A 57 -20.31 10.29 -8.13
N SER A 58 -21.59 10.12 -7.80
CA SER A 58 -22.61 11.17 -7.93
C SER A 58 -22.32 12.38 -7.04
N ILE A 59 -21.93 12.15 -5.78
CA ILE A 59 -21.55 13.24 -4.85
C ILE A 59 -20.30 13.98 -5.36
N ARG A 60 -19.30 13.27 -5.90
CA ARG A 60 -18.12 13.90 -6.51
C ARG A 60 -18.46 14.77 -7.71
N TYR A 61 -19.49 14.40 -8.47
CA TYR A 61 -19.97 15.16 -9.62
C TYR A 61 -20.76 16.40 -9.20
N LEU A 62 -21.73 16.25 -8.28
CA LEU A 62 -22.59 17.34 -7.82
C LEU A 62 -21.85 18.36 -6.94
N PHE A 63 -20.92 17.88 -6.11
CA PHE A 63 -20.14 18.69 -5.17
C PHE A 63 -18.63 18.51 -5.42
N PRO A 64 -18.10 19.05 -6.54
CA PRO A 64 -16.70 18.90 -6.87
C PRO A 64 -15.83 19.64 -5.84
N SER A 65 -15.02 18.88 -5.10
CA SER A 65 -14.10 19.41 -4.09
C SER A 65 -12.65 19.12 -4.47
N SER A 66 -11.83 20.18 -4.53
CA SER A 66 -10.39 20.09 -4.80
C SER A 66 -9.55 19.85 -3.54
N LEU A 67 -10.17 19.50 -2.41
CA LEU A 67 -9.45 19.22 -1.17
C LEU A 67 -8.55 18.00 -1.31
N THR A 68 -7.31 18.11 -0.84
CA THR A 68 -6.32 17.03 -0.91
C THR A 68 -6.64 15.89 0.06
N SER A 69 -7.16 16.20 1.24
CA SER A 69 -7.63 15.20 2.20
C SER A 69 -8.96 14.62 1.73
N VAL A 70 -9.01 13.30 1.54
CA VAL A 70 -10.23 12.60 1.10
C VAL A 70 -11.33 12.66 2.17
N SER A 71 -10.96 12.59 3.46
CA SER A 71 -11.92 12.62 4.58
C SER A 71 -12.61 13.97 4.80
N ALA A 72 -12.05 15.05 4.26
CA ALA A 72 -12.63 16.40 4.37
C ALA A 72 -13.53 16.75 3.17
N ARG A 73 -13.63 15.85 2.18
CA ARG A 73 -14.49 16.04 1.01
C ARG A 73 -15.94 15.77 1.41
N PRO A 74 -16.91 16.36 0.69
CA PRO A 74 -18.31 15.98 0.85
C PRO A 74 -18.47 14.47 0.62
N SER A 75 -19.07 13.77 1.58
CA SER A 75 -19.44 12.36 1.45
C SER A 75 -20.85 12.16 1.97
N LEU A 76 -21.51 11.13 1.42
CA LEU A 76 -22.80 10.64 1.88
C LEU A 76 -22.59 9.16 2.21
N ASP A 77 -21.99 8.91 3.36
CA ASP A 77 -21.70 7.56 3.84
C ASP A 77 -22.82 7.06 4.76
N HIS A 78 -22.90 5.75 4.97
CA HIS A 78 -23.92 5.17 5.85
C HIS A 78 -23.68 5.62 7.31
N PRO A 79 -24.73 6.00 8.08
CA PRO A 79 -24.58 6.47 9.45
C PRO A 79 -23.81 5.53 10.39
N ALA A 80 -23.90 4.22 10.18
CA ALA A 80 -23.17 3.23 10.98
C ALA A 80 -21.64 3.31 10.83
N ASP A 81 -21.16 3.86 9.71
CA ASP A 81 -19.72 4.05 9.44
C ASP A 81 -19.24 5.45 9.87
N LEU A 82 -20.15 6.43 9.91
CA LEU A 82 -19.87 7.81 10.32
C LEU A 82 -19.83 7.97 11.85
N PHE A 83 -20.82 7.42 12.54
CA PHE A 83 -20.92 7.55 13.99
C PHE A 83 -20.05 6.51 14.69
N PRO A 84 -19.31 6.89 15.75
CA PRO A 84 -18.55 5.93 16.52
C PRO A 84 -19.50 4.92 17.18
N ARG A 85 -19.11 3.64 17.20
CA ARG A 85 -19.86 2.63 17.95
C ARG A 85 -19.76 2.95 19.44
N GLU A 86 -20.89 3.16 20.09
CA GLU A 86 -20.95 3.34 21.53
C GLU A 86 -21.27 2.00 22.19
N ILE A 87 -20.37 1.50 23.04
CA ILE A 87 -20.69 0.38 23.92
C ILE A 87 -21.55 0.93 25.05
N ARG A 88 -22.79 0.45 25.13
CA ARG A 88 -23.66 0.72 26.28
C ARG A 88 -23.42 -0.31 27.36
N VAL A 89 -23.41 0.17 28.61
CA VAL A 89 -23.49 -0.71 29.76
C VAL A 89 -24.89 -1.30 29.76
N GLU A 90 -24.99 -2.58 29.40
CA GLU A 90 -26.25 -3.30 29.51
C GLU A 90 -26.47 -3.70 30.97
N ALA A 91 -27.45 -3.07 31.59
CA ALA A 91 -27.94 -3.44 32.91
C ALA A 91 -29.43 -3.77 32.84
N ASP A 92 -29.87 -4.67 33.71
CA ASP A 92 -31.29 -4.95 33.90
C ASP A 92 -32.01 -3.70 34.43
N SER A 93 -33.34 -3.71 34.41
CA SER A 93 -34.17 -2.65 34.99
C SER A 93 -33.82 -2.35 36.46
N HIS A 94 -33.31 -3.34 37.19
CA HIS A 94 -32.83 -3.21 38.57
C HIS A 94 -31.40 -2.66 38.71
N GLY A 95 -30.73 -2.32 37.61
CA GLY A 95 -29.36 -1.82 37.60
C GLY A 95 -28.28 -2.90 37.74
N ARG A 96 -28.64 -4.19 37.66
CA ARG A 96 -27.68 -5.31 37.65
C ARG A 96 -27.00 -5.40 36.28
N PRO A 97 -25.67 -5.35 36.18
CA PRO A 97 -24.98 -5.54 34.90
C PRO A 97 -25.23 -6.94 34.32
N LYS A 98 -25.43 -7.04 33.01
CA LYS A 98 -25.62 -8.33 32.33
C LYS A 98 -24.35 -9.17 32.29
N ASN A 99 -23.20 -8.54 32.01
CA ASN A 99 -21.92 -9.23 31.98
C ASN A 99 -21.40 -9.44 33.40
N TYR A 100 -20.99 -10.67 33.72
CA TYR A 100 -20.38 -11.01 35.01
C TYR A 100 -19.01 -10.35 35.23
N LEU A 101 -18.29 -10.00 34.14
CA LEU A 101 -17.01 -9.30 34.18
C LEU A 101 -17.14 -7.77 34.13
N PHE A 102 -18.35 -7.22 34.26
CA PHE A 102 -18.61 -5.78 34.18
C PHE A 102 -17.67 -4.93 35.05
N TYR A 103 -17.41 -5.34 36.29
CA TYR A 103 -16.60 -4.58 37.24
C TYR A 103 -15.09 -4.55 36.92
N THR A 104 -14.65 -5.27 35.88
CA THR A 104 -13.27 -5.17 35.36
C THR A 104 -13.04 -3.95 34.47
N MET A 105 -14.11 -3.20 34.13
CA MET A 105 -14.11 -2.05 33.22
C MET A 105 -13.84 -2.37 31.74
N SER A 106 -13.42 -3.59 31.40
CA SER A 106 -13.25 -4.08 30.03
C SER A 106 -13.79 -5.50 29.92
N ASP A 107 -15.08 -5.61 30.13
CA ASP A 107 -15.84 -6.85 30.22
C ASP A 107 -15.73 -7.70 28.94
N LEU A 108 -15.98 -7.11 27.77
CA LEU A 108 -15.88 -7.80 26.47
C LEU A 108 -14.49 -8.40 26.21
N PHE A 109 -13.44 -7.69 26.64
CA PHE A 109 -12.06 -8.14 26.43
C PHE A 109 -11.72 -9.33 27.32
N TYR A 110 -12.05 -9.25 28.61
CA TYR A 110 -11.74 -10.34 29.54
C TYR A 110 -12.62 -11.56 29.33
N GLU A 111 -13.85 -11.38 28.83
CA GLU A 111 -14.72 -12.48 28.42
C GLU A 111 -14.10 -13.28 27.27
N GLU A 112 -13.64 -12.60 26.21
CA GLU A 112 -12.95 -13.28 25.10
C GLU A 112 -11.62 -13.89 25.56
N LEU A 113 -10.88 -13.23 26.46
CA LEU A 113 -9.66 -13.79 27.02
C LEU A 113 -9.94 -15.08 27.82
N HIS A 114 -11.00 -15.09 28.62
CA HIS A 114 -11.44 -16.28 29.35
C HIS A 114 -11.84 -17.37 28.36
N PHE A 115 -12.60 -17.03 27.31
CA PHE A 115 -13.03 -18.00 26.31
C PHE A 115 -11.83 -18.63 25.57
N ILE A 116 -10.84 -17.82 25.19
CA ILE A 116 -9.58 -18.32 24.60
C ILE A 116 -8.86 -19.27 25.56
N TYR A 117 -8.80 -18.91 26.84
CA TYR A 117 -8.16 -19.74 27.86
C TYR A 117 -8.90 -21.07 28.08
N SER A 118 -10.24 -21.08 28.07
CA SER A 118 -11.01 -22.33 28.15
C SER A 118 -10.77 -23.22 26.93
N CYS A 119 -10.72 -22.65 25.73
CA CYS A 119 -10.40 -23.41 24.53
C CYS A 119 -8.98 -24.01 24.59
N LEU A 120 -8.01 -23.27 25.13
CA LEU A 120 -6.64 -23.73 25.34
C LEU A 120 -6.59 -24.90 26.34
N LEU A 121 -7.30 -24.78 27.47
CA LEU A 121 -7.38 -25.85 28.45
C LEU A 121 -8.04 -27.11 27.86
N GLU A 122 -9.13 -26.95 27.12
CA GLU A 122 -9.80 -28.06 26.42
C GLU A 122 -8.90 -28.71 25.37
N ALA A 123 -8.06 -27.93 24.66
CA ALA A 123 -7.07 -28.44 23.72
C ALA A 123 -6.02 -29.32 24.43
N GLN A 124 -5.51 -28.86 25.58
CA GLN A 124 -4.51 -29.57 26.37
C GLN A 124 -5.08 -30.86 26.98
N GLN A 125 -6.28 -30.79 27.56
CA GLN A 125 -6.96 -31.98 28.09
C GLN A 125 -7.29 -33.02 27.01
N LEU A 126 -7.49 -32.58 25.77
CA LEU A 126 -7.64 -33.49 24.64
C LEU A 126 -6.29 -34.14 24.32
N ASP A 127 -5.23 -33.35 24.24
CA ASP A 127 -3.87 -33.87 23.99
C ASP A 127 -3.47 -34.91 25.04
N ASP A 128 -3.65 -34.63 26.34
CA ASP A 128 -3.38 -35.57 27.42
C ASP A 128 -4.14 -36.90 27.24
N ARG A 129 -5.45 -36.83 26.94
CA ARG A 129 -6.29 -38.03 26.71
C ARG A 129 -5.87 -38.81 25.47
N ASN A 130 -5.44 -38.13 24.42
CA ASN A 130 -4.99 -38.77 23.20
C ASN A 130 -3.57 -39.30 23.32
N TYR A 131 -2.74 -38.68 24.16
CA TYR A 131 -1.43 -39.16 24.54
C TYR A 131 -1.52 -40.51 25.25
N GLU A 132 -2.43 -40.64 26.23
CA GLU A 132 -2.73 -41.93 26.88
C GLU A 132 -3.15 -43.00 25.87
N LYS A 133 -3.90 -42.60 24.84
CA LYS A 133 -4.39 -43.49 23.78
C LYS A 133 -3.41 -43.67 22.61
N LYS A 134 -2.26 -42.98 22.61
CA LYS A 134 -1.28 -42.93 21.52
C LYS A 134 -1.87 -42.56 20.15
N ILE A 135 -2.87 -41.68 20.14
CA ILE A 135 -3.49 -41.17 18.91
C ILE A 135 -2.78 -39.88 18.50
N ALA A 136 -2.23 -39.85 17.29
CA ALA A 136 -1.58 -38.66 16.74
C ALA A 136 -2.61 -37.67 16.16
N PRO A 137 -2.32 -36.35 16.15
CA PRO A 137 -3.19 -35.34 15.53
C PRO A 137 -3.24 -35.52 14.00
N GLU A 138 -4.44 -35.50 13.43
CA GLU A 138 -4.68 -35.77 12.00
C GLU A 138 -4.29 -34.62 11.06
N THR A 139 -4.33 -33.36 11.52
CA THR A 139 -4.09 -32.19 10.67
C THR A 139 -3.51 -31.03 11.47
N THR A 140 -2.41 -30.45 10.99
CA THR A 140 -1.83 -29.21 11.54
C THR A 140 -2.46 -27.99 10.87
N LEU A 141 -2.74 -26.95 11.66
CA LEU A 141 -3.34 -25.72 11.15
C LEU A 141 -2.30 -24.90 10.38
N ASP A 142 -2.47 -24.76 9.06
CA ASP A 142 -1.63 -23.85 8.28
C ASP A 142 -2.11 -22.40 8.41
N LEU A 143 -1.22 -21.54 8.89
CA LEU A 143 -1.46 -20.12 9.13
C LEU A 143 -0.68 -19.23 8.15
N LYS A 144 0.07 -19.83 7.22
CA LYS A 144 0.81 -19.09 6.19
C LYS A 144 -0.17 -18.26 5.34
N GLY A 145 0.22 -17.00 5.08
CA GLY A 145 -0.63 -16.05 4.32
C GLY A 145 -1.61 -15.23 5.17
N SER A 146 -1.58 -15.36 6.50
CA SER A 146 -2.38 -14.53 7.42
C SER A 146 -1.52 -13.93 8.53
N SER A 147 -1.81 -12.69 8.96
CA SER A 147 -1.26 -12.12 10.19
C SER A 147 -2.32 -12.00 11.26
N TRP A 148 -1.88 -11.87 12.51
CA TRP A 148 -2.73 -11.35 13.56
C TRP A 148 -3.24 -9.94 13.22
N MET A 149 -4.48 -9.65 13.64
CA MET A 149 -5.06 -8.30 13.58
C MET A 149 -4.17 -7.30 14.30
N SER A 150 -4.06 -6.09 13.76
CA SER A 150 -3.31 -4.99 14.37
C SER A 150 -4.00 -4.46 15.64
N HIS A 151 -3.23 -3.75 16.48
CA HIS A 151 -3.77 -3.13 17.70
C HIS A 151 -4.96 -2.21 17.41
N ASP A 152 -4.92 -1.44 16.32
CA ASP A 152 -6.00 -0.54 15.93
C ASP A 152 -7.28 -1.28 15.51
N GLU A 153 -7.15 -2.43 14.84
CA GLU A 153 -8.30 -3.26 14.47
C GLU A 153 -8.93 -3.92 15.69
N VAL A 154 -8.10 -4.45 16.59
CA VAL A 154 -8.57 -5.03 17.87
C VAL A 154 -9.22 -3.96 18.75
N LYS A 155 -8.68 -2.74 18.73
CA LYS A 155 -9.27 -1.58 19.45
C LYS A 155 -10.65 -1.21 18.93
N LYS A 156 -10.96 -1.40 17.64
CA LYS A 156 -12.31 -1.20 17.09
C LYS A 156 -13.32 -2.22 17.62
N MET A 157 -12.88 -3.44 17.96
CA MET A 157 -13.76 -4.47 18.50
C MET A 157 -14.10 -4.22 19.96
N PHE A 158 -13.09 -4.03 20.81
CA PHE A 158 -13.27 -4.02 22.26
C PHE A 158 -13.30 -2.64 22.90
N HIS A 159 -12.90 -1.60 22.17
CA HIS A 159 -12.73 -0.23 22.65
C HIS A 159 -11.71 -0.13 23.81
N ASN A 160 -10.97 0.99 23.91
CA ASN A 160 -10.05 1.27 25.04
C ASN A 160 -8.96 0.22 25.38
N ILE A 161 -8.61 -0.70 24.48
CA ILE A 161 -7.50 -1.64 24.70
C ILE A 161 -6.16 -0.92 24.74
N LYS A 162 -5.41 -1.12 25.82
CA LYS A 162 -4.01 -0.71 25.96
C LYS A 162 -3.08 -1.70 25.26
N LEU A 163 -1.90 -1.24 24.87
CA LEU A 163 -0.91 -2.08 24.19
C LEU A 163 -0.52 -3.37 24.97
N PRO A 164 -0.35 -3.35 26.31
CA PRO A 164 -0.06 -4.59 27.05
C PRO A 164 -1.18 -5.63 27.00
N MET A 165 -2.44 -5.19 27.00
CA MET A 165 -3.60 -6.08 26.90
C MET A 165 -3.66 -6.75 25.52
N TYR A 166 -3.34 -6.00 24.46
CA TYR A 166 -3.21 -6.55 23.12
C TYR A 166 -2.08 -7.58 23.04
N ASN A 167 -0.90 -7.28 23.60
CA ASN A 167 0.21 -8.23 23.62
C ASN A 167 -0.16 -9.53 24.36
N LEU A 168 -0.94 -9.42 25.45
CA LEU A 168 -1.47 -10.58 26.17
C LEU A 168 -2.44 -11.40 25.30
N LEU A 169 -3.38 -10.75 24.61
CA LEU A 169 -4.32 -11.42 23.73
C LEU A 169 -3.57 -12.21 22.63
N ILE A 170 -2.62 -11.56 21.98
CA ILE A 170 -1.83 -12.18 20.91
C ILE A 170 -0.98 -13.33 21.45
N SER A 171 -0.42 -13.23 22.66
CA SER A 171 0.36 -14.32 23.24
C SER A 171 -0.51 -15.54 23.59
N GLN A 172 -1.75 -15.33 24.06
CA GLN A 172 -2.68 -16.44 24.29
C GLN A 172 -3.14 -17.09 22.99
N LEU A 173 -3.44 -16.27 21.96
CA LEU A 173 -3.83 -16.78 20.65
C LEU A 173 -2.68 -17.48 19.91
N SER A 174 -1.44 -17.01 20.04
CA SER A 174 -0.27 -17.70 19.50
C SER A 174 -0.05 -19.02 20.20
N ARG A 175 -0.17 -19.04 21.53
CA ARG A 175 -0.10 -20.28 22.31
C ARG A 175 -1.17 -21.28 21.88
N LEU A 176 -2.43 -20.85 21.74
CA LEU A 176 -3.51 -21.70 21.25
C LEU A 176 -3.25 -22.24 19.84
N ALA A 177 -2.61 -21.45 18.97
CA ALA A 177 -2.27 -21.85 17.62
C ALA A 177 -1.09 -22.85 17.54
N GLU A 178 -0.24 -22.90 18.56
CA GLU A 178 0.88 -23.85 18.68
C GLU A 178 0.43 -25.23 19.17
N GLU A 179 -0.75 -25.33 19.77
CA GLU A 179 -1.28 -26.60 20.32
C GLU A 179 -1.54 -27.64 19.20
N PRO A 180 -1.26 -28.94 19.42
CA PRO A 180 -1.42 -29.98 18.39
C PRO A 180 -2.84 -30.10 17.81
N TYR A 181 -3.85 -29.79 18.62
CA TYR A 181 -5.27 -29.88 18.26
C TYR A 181 -5.91 -28.52 17.92
N ALA A 182 -5.11 -27.52 17.58
CA ALA A 182 -5.56 -26.17 17.23
C ALA A 182 -6.59 -26.12 16.08
N TYR A 183 -6.65 -27.15 15.23
CA TYR A 183 -7.60 -27.22 14.10
C TYR A 183 -9.07 -27.09 14.54
N LYS A 184 -9.43 -27.56 15.75
CA LYS A 184 -10.79 -27.44 16.28
C LYS A 184 -11.21 -25.98 16.48
N TYR A 185 -10.25 -25.14 16.86
CA TYR A 185 -10.45 -23.72 17.13
C TYR A 185 -10.06 -22.84 15.94
N LYS A 186 -9.97 -23.41 14.73
CA LYS A 186 -9.66 -22.67 13.50
C LYS A 186 -10.56 -21.45 13.31
N ASN A 187 -11.86 -21.57 13.57
CA ASN A 187 -12.81 -20.46 13.40
C ASN A 187 -12.50 -19.30 14.36
N LEU A 188 -12.16 -19.61 15.61
CA LEU A 188 -11.76 -18.64 16.63
C LEU A 188 -10.44 -17.97 16.23
N ILE A 189 -9.43 -18.75 15.86
CA ILE A 189 -8.13 -18.20 15.44
C ILE A 189 -8.30 -17.31 14.21
N MET A 190 -9.09 -17.75 13.23
CA MET A 190 -9.34 -17.00 12.00
C MET A 190 -10.14 -15.72 12.22
N LYS A 191 -11.00 -15.64 13.25
CA LYS A 191 -11.68 -14.38 13.67
C LYS A 191 -10.66 -13.26 13.96
N TYR A 192 -9.49 -13.61 14.50
CA TYR A 192 -8.41 -12.69 14.86
C TYR A 192 -7.28 -12.62 13.83
N ARG A 193 -7.45 -13.24 12.66
CA ARG A 193 -6.47 -13.23 11.58
C ARG A 193 -6.96 -12.37 10.43
N VAL A 194 -6.07 -11.54 9.90
CA VAL A 194 -6.25 -10.84 8.63
C VAL A 194 -5.51 -11.64 7.57
N VAL A 195 -6.26 -12.12 6.57
CA VAL A 195 -5.67 -12.77 5.40
C VAL A 195 -4.99 -11.70 4.57
N PHE A 196 -3.69 -11.88 4.29
CA PHE A 196 -3.02 -11.04 3.33
C PHE A 196 -3.44 -11.45 1.93
N GLN A 197 -3.92 -10.50 1.15
CA GLN A 197 -3.74 -10.60 -0.29
C GLN A 197 -2.25 -10.41 -0.54
N VAL A 198 -1.50 -11.52 -0.54
CA VAL A 198 -0.13 -11.50 -1.03
C VAL A 198 -0.24 -11.14 -2.50
N GLN A 199 -0.04 -9.85 -2.81
CA GLN A 199 0.32 -9.42 -4.14
C GLN A 199 1.67 -10.05 -4.42
N ILE A 200 1.66 -11.32 -4.86
CA ILE A 200 2.87 -11.95 -5.37
C ILE A 200 3.36 -10.96 -6.42
N ALA A 201 4.55 -10.40 -6.23
CA ALA A 201 5.18 -9.41 -7.11
C ALA A 201 5.46 -9.95 -8.53
N ALA A 202 4.78 -11.03 -8.93
CA ALA A 202 5.00 -11.87 -10.10
C ALA A 202 3.70 -12.14 -10.88
N LYS A 203 2.77 -11.18 -10.91
CA LYS A 203 2.32 -10.71 -12.22
C LYS A 203 2.97 -9.36 -12.45
N LEU A 204 4.27 -9.40 -12.74
CA LEU A 204 4.84 -8.39 -13.62
C LEU A 204 4.00 -8.51 -14.88
N ASP A 205 3.14 -7.52 -15.15
CA ASP A 205 2.30 -7.49 -16.34
C ASP A 205 3.19 -7.88 -17.52
N GLN A 206 2.95 -9.07 -18.08
CA GLN A 206 3.76 -9.58 -19.18
C GLN A 206 3.47 -8.62 -20.33
N LEU A 207 4.46 -7.79 -20.66
CA LEU A 207 4.36 -6.89 -21.81
C LEU A 207 4.07 -7.75 -23.03
N GLU A 208 2.97 -7.46 -23.71
CA GLU A 208 2.58 -8.19 -24.92
C GLU A 208 3.61 -7.95 -26.03
N THR A 209 3.97 -9.03 -26.73
CA THR A 209 4.77 -8.94 -27.95
C THR A 209 3.89 -8.45 -29.09
N LYS A 210 4.36 -7.43 -29.80
CA LYS A 210 3.73 -6.90 -31.02
C LYS A 210 4.50 -7.41 -32.22
N VAL A 211 3.85 -7.42 -33.39
CA VAL A 211 4.48 -7.80 -34.66
C VAL A 211 4.54 -6.56 -35.55
N ASP A 212 5.72 -6.29 -36.08
CA ASP A 212 5.96 -5.20 -37.03
C ASP A 212 5.45 -5.55 -38.45
N GLU A 213 5.37 -4.56 -39.34
CA GLU A 213 4.98 -4.75 -40.75
C GLU A 213 5.87 -5.78 -41.47
N ASN A 214 7.12 -5.90 -41.03
CA ASN A 214 8.10 -6.85 -41.54
C ASN A 214 7.98 -8.27 -40.93
N GLY A 215 6.93 -8.55 -40.15
CA GLY A 215 6.71 -9.84 -39.48
C GLY A 215 7.66 -10.11 -38.32
N ARG A 216 8.39 -9.10 -37.82
CA ARG A 216 9.31 -9.24 -36.69
C ARG A 216 8.59 -8.96 -35.38
N GLU A 217 8.74 -9.86 -34.42
CA GLU A 217 8.19 -9.65 -33.08
C GLU A 217 9.05 -8.62 -32.33
N TYR A 218 8.41 -7.65 -31.71
CA TYR A 218 9.06 -6.67 -30.85
C TYR A 218 8.27 -6.43 -29.59
N SER A 219 8.97 -6.02 -28.55
CA SER A 219 8.37 -5.55 -27.30
C SER A 219 8.73 -4.09 -27.09
N GLU A 220 7.81 -3.34 -26.48
CA GLU A 220 7.98 -1.92 -26.21
C GLU A 220 7.89 -1.67 -24.71
N ALA A 221 8.86 -0.95 -24.16
CA ALA A 221 8.87 -0.60 -22.75
C ALA A 221 9.43 0.79 -22.50
N GLN A 222 8.95 1.41 -21.42
CA GLN A 222 9.42 2.72 -20.97
C GLN A 222 10.36 2.59 -19.78
N GLY A 223 11.49 3.28 -19.87
CA GLY A 223 12.46 3.47 -18.80
C GLY A 223 12.55 4.94 -18.37
N LYS A 224 12.66 5.19 -17.07
CA LYS A 224 12.79 6.55 -16.53
C LYS A 224 13.85 6.64 -15.45
N ARG A 225 14.76 7.60 -15.58
CA ARG A 225 15.78 7.90 -14.57
C ARG A 225 15.98 9.40 -14.44
N LYS A 226 15.87 9.93 -13.21
CA LYS A 226 15.86 11.38 -12.95
C LYS A 226 14.82 12.09 -13.83
N THR A 227 15.25 12.88 -14.80
CA THR A 227 14.43 13.59 -15.79
C THR A 227 14.46 12.93 -17.17
N ALA A 228 15.29 11.91 -17.39
CA ALA A 228 15.36 11.16 -18.64
C ALA A 228 14.21 10.17 -18.74
N VAL A 229 13.58 10.13 -19.91
CA VAL A 229 12.58 9.13 -20.30
C VAL A 229 13.06 8.49 -21.60
N ALA A 230 13.11 7.16 -21.61
CA ALA A 230 13.52 6.35 -22.74
C ALA A 230 12.36 5.43 -23.14
N ASP A 231 11.95 5.53 -24.39
CA ASP A 231 11.02 4.61 -25.04
C ASP A 231 11.86 3.63 -25.84
N VAL A 232 11.82 2.35 -25.46
CA VAL A 232 12.73 1.33 -26.02
C VAL A 232 11.91 0.23 -26.69
N ARG A 233 12.27 -0.08 -27.93
CA ARG A 233 11.78 -1.22 -28.70
C ARG A 233 12.87 -2.26 -28.82
N VAL A 234 12.56 -3.49 -28.44
CA VAL A 234 13.48 -4.63 -28.57
C VAL A 234 12.88 -5.61 -29.57
N TYR A 235 13.60 -5.86 -30.65
CA TYR A 235 13.19 -6.79 -31.71
C TYR A 235 13.78 -8.17 -31.45
N SER A 236 12.98 -9.21 -31.65
CA SER A 236 13.43 -10.60 -31.61
C SER A 236 14.24 -10.92 -32.88
N LYS A 237 15.25 -11.81 -32.74
CA LYS A 237 16.14 -12.27 -33.83
C LYS A 237 16.94 -11.13 -34.50
N GLY A 238 17.73 -10.43 -33.69
CA GLY A 238 18.66 -9.38 -34.13
C GLY A 238 20.10 -9.84 -34.31
N LYS A 239 20.98 -8.89 -34.65
CA LYS A 239 22.44 -9.05 -34.67
C LYS A 239 23.13 -8.33 -33.50
N GLY A 240 22.38 -7.74 -32.58
CA GLY A 240 22.92 -6.93 -31.49
C GLY A 240 23.07 -5.45 -31.83
N ARG A 241 22.37 -4.96 -32.87
CA ARG A 241 22.45 -3.55 -33.25
C ARG A 241 21.64 -2.73 -32.25
N ILE A 242 22.28 -1.73 -31.66
CA ILE A 242 21.65 -0.78 -30.74
C ILE A 242 21.67 0.60 -31.41
N THR A 243 20.50 1.12 -31.74
CA THR A 243 20.31 2.48 -32.26
C THR A 243 19.67 3.37 -31.20
N ILE A 244 20.18 4.59 -31.03
CA ILE A 244 19.65 5.55 -30.07
C ILE A 244 19.38 6.88 -30.78
N ASN A 245 18.12 7.30 -30.84
CA ASN A 245 17.70 8.52 -31.55
C ASN A 245 18.17 8.58 -33.03
N GLY A 246 18.34 7.42 -33.68
CA GLY A 246 18.87 7.32 -35.04
C GLY A 246 20.40 7.37 -35.16
N GLU A 247 21.13 7.53 -34.06
CA GLU A 247 22.59 7.44 -34.00
C GLU A 247 23.04 6.04 -33.56
N GLU A 248 24.27 5.64 -33.93
CA GLU A 248 24.85 4.38 -33.45
C GLU A 248 25.22 4.46 -31.96
N PHE A 249 25.17 3.32 -31.29
CA PHE A 249 25.41 3.20 -29.85
C PHE A 249 26.74 3.78 -29.37
N ASP A 250 27.81 3.54 -30.15
CA ASP A 250 29.15 3.99 -29.81
C ASP A 250 29.30 5.52 -29.96
N ASP A 251 28.68 6.10 -30.98
CA ASP A 251 28.68 7.54 -31.23
C ASP A 251 27.83 8.29 -30.21
N PHE A 252 26.65 7.74 -29.87
CA PHE A 252 25.74 8.37 -28.94
C PHE A 252 26.32 8.45 -27.51
N PHE A 253 27.00 7.40 -27.06
CA PHE A 253 27.68 7.35 -25.75
C PHE A 253 29.20 7.27 -25.90
N PRO A 254 29.93 8.39 -25.96
CA PRO A 254 31.40 8.36 -26.00
C PRO A 254 32.04 7.72 -24.75
N LEU A 255 31.35 7.79 -23.60
CA LEU A 255 31.86 7.33 -22.32
C LEU A 255 31.60 5.82 -22.11
N ILE A 256 32.67 5.07 -21.87
CA ILE A 256 32.62 3.60 -21.67
C ILE A 256 31.69 3.20 -20.52
N THR A 257 31.66 3.99 -19.44
CA THR A 257 30.81 3.69 -18.26
C THR A 257 29.32 3.72 -18.61
N ASP A 258 28.90 4.65 -19.47
CA ASP A 258 27.51 4.75 -19.92
C ASP A 258 27.16 3.57 -20.85
N ARG A 259 28.10 3.14 -21.71
CA ARG A 259 27.93 1.94 -22.55
C ARG A 259 27.73 0.67 -21.71
N GLN A 260 28.57 0.48 -20.69
CA GLN A 260 28.47 -0.67 -19.78
C GLN A 260 27.11 -0.75 -19.09
N VAL A 261 26.56 0.41 -18.66
CA VAL A 261 25.24 0.49 -18.02
C VAL A 261 24.14 0.01 -18.96
N VAL A 262 24.18 0.35 -20.25
CA VAL A 262 23.18 -0.06 -21.23
C VAL A 262 23.25 -1.56 -21.55
N ILE A 263 24.47 -2.12 -21.63
CA ILE A 263 24.68 -3.54 -21.99
C ILE A 263 24.43 -4.49 -20.80
N THR A 264 24.48 -3.98 -19.56
CA THR A 264 24.30 -4.76 -18.32
C THR A 264 23.17 -5.83 -18.36
N PRO A 265 21.93 -5.55 -18.81
CA PRO A 265 20.87 -6.56 -18.90
C PRO A 265 21.21 -7.73 -19.83
N PHE A 266 21.83 -7.47 -20.98
CA PHE A 266 22.24 -8.53 -21.93
C PHE A 266 23.38 -9.37 -21.36
N ASN A 267 24.37 -8.72 -20.74
CA ASN A 267 25.50 -9.40 -20.10
C ASN A 267 25.04 -10.34 -18.97
N LEU A 268 24.08 -9.90 -18.15
CA LEU A 268 23.57 -10.69 -17.04
C LEU A 268 22.87 -11.97 -17.52
N LEU A 269 22.12 -11.86 -18.63
CA LEU A 269 21.41 -12.98 -19.24
C LEU A 269 22.30 -13.83 -20.16
N ARG A 270 23.54 -13.38 -20.46
CA ARG A 270 24.42 -13.97 -21.46
C ARG A 270 23.78 -14.07 -22.85
N MET A 271 22.89 -13.12 -23.18
CA MET A 271 22.17 -13.05 -24.46
C MET A 271 22.62 -11.83 -25.28
N ASN A 272 23.92 -11.60 -25.32
CA ASN A 272 24.51 -10.58 -26.18
C ASN A 272 24.30 -10.99 -27.65
N LEU A 273 24.09 -10.01 -28.54
CA LEU A 273 23.95 -10.20 -30.01
C LEU A 273 22.65 -10.86 -30.51
N PHE A 274 21.72 -11.29 -29.65
CA PHE A 274 20.46 -11.93 -30.07
C PHE A 274 19.32 -10.96 -30.39
N PHE A 275 19.41 -9.72 -29.90
CA PHE A 275 18.34 -8.73 -29.96
C PHE A 275 18.84 -7.45 -30.60
N ASP A 276 18.00 -6.83 -31.43
CA ASP A 276 18.23 -5.47 -31.90
C ASP A 276 17.40 -4.51 -31.04
N VAL A 277 17.99 -3.37 -30.69
CA VAL A 277 17.38 -2.37 -29.81
C VAL A 277 17.28 -1.06 -30.55
N ASP A 278 16.07 -0.50 -30.58
CA ASP A 278 15.84 0.87 -31.00
C ASP A 278 15.30 1.69 -29.83
N ALA A 279 16.05 2.71 -29.42
CA ALA A 279 15.73 3.51 -28.25
C ALA A 279 15.56 4.98 -28.63
N ASN A 280 14.40 5.54 -28.28
CA ASN A 280 14.18 6.98 -28.33
C ASN A 280 14.28 7.57 -26.92
N VAL A 281 15.21 8.50 -26.70
CA VAL A 281 15.45 9.09 -25.38
C VAL A 281 15.32 10.59 -25.42
N ARG A 282 14.53 11.09 -24.47
CA ARG A 282 14.28 12.52 -24.25
C ARG A 282 14.60 12.94 -22.81
N GLY A 283 15.00 14.20 -22.65
CA GLY A 283 15.38 14.76 -21.36
C GLY A 283 16.72 14.22 -20.84
N GLY A 284 16.97 14.34 -19.53
CA GLY A 284 18.16 13.76 -18.91
C GLY A 284 19.49 14.52 -19.09
N LEU A 285 19.50 15.57 -19.92
CA LEU A 285 20.61 16.50 -20.05
C LEU A 285 20.66 17.38 -18.79
N SER A 286 21.30 16.89 -17.72
CA SER A 286 21.48 17.66 -16.50
C SER A 286 22.95 18.00 -16.29
N GLY A 287 23.34 19.21 -16.65
CA GLY A 287 24.60 19.82 -16.23
C GLY A 287 25.59 20.09 -17.36
N ILE A 288 25.23 20.95 -18.31
CA ILE A 288 26.18 21.97 -18.75
C ILE A 288 25.59 23.28 -18.23
N TRP A 289 26.09 23.74 -17.08
CA TRP A 289 26.18 25.18 -16.94
C TRP A 289 27.20 25.55 -18.01
N MET A 290 26.78 26.28 -19.04
CA MET A 290 27.75 27.00 -19.85
C MET A 290 28.61 27.76 -18.84
N SER A 291 29.86 27.33 -18.70
CA SER A 291 30.86 28.12 -18.00
C SER A 291 30.79 29.49 -18.65
N GLU A 292 30.40 30.49 -17.88
CA GLU A 292 30.60 31.88 -18.28
C GLU A 292 32.08 32.02 -18.64
N LYS A 293 32.32 32.28 -19.92
CA LYS A 293 33.54 32.87 -20.49
C LYS A 293 34.82 32.03 -20.35
N GLY A 294 35.14 31.31 -21.42
CA GLY A 294 36.52 31.27 -21.94
C GLY A 294 37.39 30.07 -21.62
N SER A 295 36.90 29.05 -20.92
CA SER A 295 37.65 27.79 -20.74
C SER A 295 36.98 26.68 -21.56
N SER A 296 37.58 26.34 -22.70
CA SER A 296 37.23 25.15 -23.46
C SER A 296 37.27 23.93 -22.54
N PRO A 297 36.18 23.16 -22.38
CA PRO A 297 36.25 21.88 -21.71
C PRO A 297 37.17 20.98 -22.55
N GLN A 298 38.33 20.62 -22.01
CA GLN A 298 39.28 19.72 -22.67
C GLN A 298 38.71 18.31 -22.92
N PHE A 299 37.53 18.01 -22.36
CA PHE A 299 36.77 16.78 -22.58
C PHE A 299 35.27 17.07 -22.71
N PRO A 300 34.52 16.39 -23.60
CA PRO A 300 33.07 16.50 -23.68
C PRO A 300 32.43 15.91 -22.43
N THR A 301 32.29 16.71 -21.38
CA THR A 301 31.54 16.37 -20.17
C THR A 301 30.06 16.60 -20.41
N ASN A 302 29.48 15.80 -21.31
CA ASN A 302 28.04 15.77 -21.52
C ASN A 302 27.49 14.60 -20.68
N PRO A 303 26.98 14.82 -19.45
CA PRO A 303 26.57 13.72 -18.58
C PRO A 303 25.25 13.08 -19.07
N LYS A 304 25.35 12.23 -20.10
CA LYS A 304 24.25 11.39 -20.61
C LYS A 304 23.99 10.15 -19.72
N THR A 305 24.67 10.00 -18.59
CA THR A 305 24.49 8.89 -17.64
C THR A 305 23.04 8.69 -17.16
N SER A 306 22.25 9.77 -17.08
CA SER A 306 20.84 9.62 -16.74
C SER A 306 20.03 8.97 -17.87
N GLN A 307 20.38 9.25 -19.14
CA GLN A 307 19.81 8.63 -20.33
C GLN A 307 20.21 7.14 -20.40
N ALA A 308 21.49 6.81 -20.22
CA ALA A 308 21.98 5.43 -20.19
C ALA A 308 21.21 4.56 -19.19
N GLY A 309 21.02 5.07 -17.97
CA GLY A 309 20.26 4.34 -16.94
C GLY A 309 18.75 4.26 -17.21
N ALA A 310 18.17 5.18 -17.99
CA ALA A 310 16.78 5.09 -18.43
C ALA A 310 16.64 4.02 -19.53
N ILE A 311 17.52 4.03 -20.53
CA ILE A 311 17.57 3.01 -21.59
C ILE A 311 17.75 1.62 -20.98
N ARG A 312 18.68 1.45 -20.04
CA ARG A 312 18.91 0.18 -19.33
C ARG A 312 17.63 -0.39 -18.73
N LEU A 313 16.82 0.45 -18.07
CA LEU A 313 15.55 0.02 -17.48
C LEU A 313 14.52 -0.33 -18.57
N GLY A 314 14.48 0.45 -19.65
CA GLY A 314 13.63 0.16 -20.81
C GLY A 314 13.97 -1.19 -21.45
N ILE A 315 15.26 -1.43 -21.75
CA ILE A 315 15.76 -2.71 -22.27
C ILE A 315 15.40 -3.86 -21.33
N ALA A 316 15.68 -3.74 -20.03
CA ALA A 316 15.42 -4.81 -19.07
C ALA A 316 13.94 -5.19 -19.00
N ARG A 317 13.02 -4.21 -19.13
CA ARG A 317 11.57 -4.44 -19.18
C ARG A 317 11.14 -5.05 -20.51
N ALA A 318 11.61 -4.50 -21.62
CA ALA A 318 11.31 -5.01 -22.95
C ALA A 318 11.82 -6.46 -23.16
N LEU A 319 12.90 -6.87 -22.50
CA LEU A 319 13.39 -8.25 -22.61
C LEU A 319 12.50 -9.30 -21.92
N GLN A 320 11.67 -8.92 -20.96
CA GLN A 320 10.90 -9.87 -20.16
C GLN A 320 10.04 -10.86 -20.96
N PRO A 321 9.24 -10.43 -21.96
CA PRO A 321 8.45 -11.37 -22.77
C PRO A 321 9.30 -12.43 -23.50
N PHE A 322 10.55 -12.13 -23.86
CA PHE A 322 11.37 -13.03 -24.67
C PHE A 322 12.16 -14.05 -23.84
N VAL A 323 12.44 -13.77 -22.57
CA VAL A 323 13.45 -14.50 -21.78
C VAL A 323 12.81 -15.44 -20.73
N GLY A 324 11.49 -15.32 -20.50
CA GLY A 324 10.71 -16.19 -19.60
C GLY A 324 10.80 -15.80 -18.11
N ALA A 325 10.01 -16.48 -17.26
CA ALA A 325 9.81 -16.09 -15.87
C ALA A 325 11.06 -16.23 -14.97
N THR A 326 11.86 -17.28 -15.18
CA THR A 326 13.08 -17.55 -14.38
C THR A 326 14.12 -16.44 -14.53
N ASN A 327 14.37 -16.04 -15.76
CA ASN A 327 15.33 -14.97 -16.07
C ASN A 327 14.79 -13.59 -15.69
N ALA A 328 13.47 -13.38 -15.78
CA ALA A 328 12.85 -12.16 -15.25
C ALA A 328 13.07 -12.03 -13.74
N GLU A 329 13.05 -13.12 -12.97
CA GLU A 329 13.43 -13.08 -11.56
C GLU A 329 14.90 -12.72 -11.34
N ILE A 330 15.81 -13.22 -12.17
CA ILE A 330 17.24 -12.86 -12.11
C ILE A 330 17.42 -11.36 -12.34
N LEU A 331 16.79 -10.79 -13.37
CA LEU A 331 16.77 -9.35 -13.64
C LEU A 331 16.18 -8.56 -12.46
N ARG A 332 15.13 -9.07 -11.83
CA ARG A 332 14.47 -8.45 -10.66
C ARG A 332 15.40 -8.42 -9.46
N ARG A 333 16.01 -9.57 -9.12
CA ARG A 333 16.95 -9.71 -8.00
C ARG A 333 18.20 -8.86 -8.20
N ALA A 334 18.68 -8.72 -9.44
CA ALA A 334 19.77 -7.82 -9.80
C ALA A 334 19.40 -6.32 -9.80
N GLY A 335 18.12 -5.97 -9.55
CA GLY A 335 17.67 -4.58 -9.48
C GLY A 335 17.59 -3.87 -10.84
N LEU A 336 17.55 -4.61 -11.96
CA LEU A 336 17.47 -4.04 -13.31
C LEU A 336 16.04 -3.63 -13.71
N LEU A 337 15.03 -4.27 -13.11
CA LEU A 337 13.62 -3.97 -13.33
C LEU A 337 13.06 -2.90 -12.38
N THR A 338 13.83 -2.51 -11.36
CA THR A 338 13.44 -1.52 -10.36
C THR A 338 13.79 -0.12 -10.84
N GLN A 339 12.81 0.79 -10.83
CA GLN A 339 13.06 2.19 -11.13
C GLN A 339 13.85 2.85 -9.98
N ASP A 340 14.93 3.57 -10.30
CA ASP A 340 15.69 4.34 -9.30
C ASP A 340 14.87 5.56 -8.84
N PRO A 341 14.42 5.62 -7.56
CA PRO A 341 13.58 6.72 -7.07
C PRO A 341 14.39 7.99 -6.79
N ARG A 342 15.74 7.93 -6.83
CA ARG A 342 16.60 9.06 -6.45
C ARG A 342 16.46 10.21 -7.45
N LYS A 343 15.98 11.34 -6.95
CA LYS A 343 15.84 12.61 -7.69
C LYS A 343 16.52 13.74 -6.93
N LYS A 344 16.83 14.83 -7.63
CA LYS A 344 17.39 16.03 -6.99
C LYS A 344 16.37 16.60 -6.01
N GLU A 345 16.72 16.64 -4.73
CA GLU A 345 15.88 17.28 -3.71
C GLU A 345 15.78 18.79 -3.96
N ARG A 346 14.60 19.37 -3.69
CA ARG A 346 14.40 20.82 -3.74
C ARG A 346 15.25 21.54 -2.68
N LYS A 347 15.65 22.77 -2.99
CA LYS A 347 16.20 23.70 -1.98
C LYS A 347 15.10 24.05 -0.97
N LYS A 348 15.47 24.18 0.31
CA LYS A 348 14.57 24.66 1.35
C LYS A 348 14.84 26.17 1.59
N PRO A 349 13.81 27.01 1.79
CA PRO A 349 14.02 28.39 2.19
C PRO A 349 14.83 28.44 3.52
N GLY A 350 15.67 29.46 3.69
CA GLY A 350 16.58 29.55 4.84
C GLY A 350 17.78 28.59 4.83
N GLN A 351 18.06 27.90 3.71
CA GLN A 351 19.22 27.01 3.55
C GLN A 351 19.99 27.33 2.24
N TRP A 352 21.30 27.08 2.22
CA TRP A 352 22.15 27.33 1.04
C TRP A 352 21.79 26.41 -0.13
N LYS A 353 21.62 25.10 0.14
CA LYS A 353 21.17 24.08 -0.83
C LYS A 353 20.08 23.20 -0.19
N ALA A 354 19.75 22.07 -0.82
CA ALA A 354 18.77 21.12 -0.29
C ALA A 354 19.10 20.61 1.13
N ARG A 355 20.37 20.39 1.46
CA ARG A 355 20.76 19.92 2.81
C ARG A 355 21.78 20.84 3.49
N LYS A 356 22.68 21.46 2.69
CA LYS A 356 23.71 22.42 3.17
C LYS A 356 23.04 23.65 3.79
N LYS A 357 23.35 23.88 5.06
CA LYS A 357 22.96 25.07 5.83
C LYS A 357 23.93 26.22 5.56
N PHE A 358 23.51 27.44 5.88
CA PHE A 358 24.44 28.56 5.98
C PHE A 358 25.41 28.30 7.15
N THR A 359 26.56 28.97 7.11
CA THR A 359 27.49 28.94 8.25
C THR A 359 26.79 29.55 9.46
N TRP A 360 26.66 28.78 10.53
CA TRP A 360 26.10 29.25 11.78
C TRP A 360 27.16 30.07 12.53
N LYS A 361 26.85 31.33 12.86
CA LYS A 361 27.68 32.16 13.74
C LYS A 361 27.10 32.10 15.14
N LYS A 362 27.92 31.67 16.11
CA LYS A 362 27.50 31.51 17.51
C LYS A 362 27.46 32.84 18.29
N ARG A 363 28.28 33.80 17.89
CA ARG A 363 28.52 35.08 18.58
C ARG A 363 28.03 36.22 17.71
#